data_AF-Q18PD8-F1
#
_entry.id   AF-Q18PD8-F1
#
_cell.length_a   1.000
_cell.length_b   1.000
_cell.length_c   1.000
_cell.angle_alpha   90.00
_cell.angle_beta   90.00
_cell.angle_gamma   90.00
#
_symmetry.space_group_name_H-M   'P 1'
#
loop_
_entity.id
_entity.type
_entity.pdbx_description
1 polymer ?
#
loop_
_entity_poly.entity_id
_entity_poly.type
_entity_poly.pdbx_seq_one_letter_code
_entity_poly.pdbx_strand_id
1 'polypeptide(L)'
;MRSVVLLLLGAQLAYAGTHSLKYVYTGVSRGIDFPEFTAVGMVDDGQFMYFDSNSMKAVPKTEWIRQNEGADYWDRQTQVLIGAHQVFKDSI
;
A
#
# COMPACT_ATOMS: atom_id res chain seq x y z
N MET A 1 12.72 -47.26 -0.25
CA MET A 1 11.40 -46.69 0.13
C MET A 1 11.48 -45.35 0.88
N ARG A 2 12.63 -44.91 1.42
CA ARG A 2 12.76 -43.60 2.12
C ARG A 2 12.81 -42.37 1.21
N SER A 3 13.39 -42.47 0.00
CA SER A 3 13.56 -41.32 -0.90
C SER A 3 12.27 -40.88 -1.62
N VAL A 4 11.31 -41.79 -1.81
CA VAL A 4 10.01 -41.49 -2.45
C VAL A 4 9.08 -40.72 -1.50
N VAL A 5 9.19 -40.98 -0.19
CA VAL A 5 8.38 -40.29 0.84
C VAL A 5 8.77 -38.81 0.97
N LEU A 6 10.05 -38.47 0.78
CA LEU A 6 10.54 -37.07 0.82
C LEU A 6 10.05 -36.24 -0.38
N LEU A 7 9.97 -36.85 -1.57
CA LEU A 7 9.42 -36.19 -2.77
C LEU A 7 7.93 -35.88 -2.63
N LEU A 8 7.17 -36.75 -1.96
CA LEU A 8 5.73 -36.54 -1.73
C LEU A 8 5.46 -35.44 -0.70
N LEU A 9 6.26 -35.34 0.37
CA LEU A 9 6.14 -34.24 1.35
C LEU A 9 6.50 -32.86 0.77
N GLY A 10 7.46 -32.81 -0.17
CA GLY A 10 7.88 -31.56 -0.81
C GLY A 10 6.85 -30.96 -1.77
N ALA A 11 6.00 -31.80 -2.38
CA ALA A 11 4.98 -31.36 -3.33
C ALA A 11 3.72 -30.76 -2.68
N GLN A 12 3.52 -30.95 -1.37
CA GLN A 12 2.33 -30.50 -0.64
C GLN A 12 2.39 -29.04 -0.15
N LEU A 13 3.50 -28.33 -0.39
CA LEU A 13 3.71 -26.96 0.11
C LEU A 13 3.55 -25.86 -0.95
N ALA A 14 3.13 -26.20 -2.17
CA ALA A 14 2.80 -25.19 -3.18
C ALA A 14 1.41 -24.60 -2.89
N TYR A 15 1.32 -23.69 -1.92
CA TYR A 15 0.12 -22.88 -1.70
C TYR A 15 0.03 -21.80 -2.78
N ALA A 16 -0.74 -22.06 -3.82
CA ALA A 16 -1.11 -21.06 -4.83
C ALA A 16 -2.21 -20.15 -4.27
N GLY A 17 -1.85 -19.30 -3.30
CA GLY A 17 -2.73 -18.25 -2.79
C GLY A 17 -2.95 -17.14 -3.81
N THR A 18 -4.12 -16.49 -3.77
CA THR A 18 -4.32 -15.22 -4.48
C THR A 18 -3.77 -14.08 -3.65
N HIS A 19 -3.01 -13.19 -4.26
CA HIS A 19 -2.55 -11.94 -3.65
C HIS A 19 -3.40 -10.77 -4.14
N SER A 20 -3.57 -9.74 -3.31
CA SER A 20 -4.31 -8.53 -3.68
C SER A 20 -3.54 -7.27 -3.34
N LEU A 21 -3.65 -6.26 -4.23
CA LEU A 21 -3.19 -4.90 -4.00
C LEU A 21 -4.42 -3.98 -4.02
N LYS A 22 -4.62 -3.21 -2.95
CA LYS A 22 -5.77 -2.31 -2.79
C LYS A 22 -5.29 -0.92 -2.40
N TYR A 23 -5.97 0.10 -2.95
CA TYR A 23 -5.81 1.48 -2.53
C TYR A 23 -7.16 2.02 -2.06
N VAL A 24 -7.17 2.61 -0.87
CA VAL A 24 -8.35 3.27 -0.30
C VAL A 24 -8.07 4.76 -0.23
N TYR A 25 -8.91 5.54 -0.89
CA TYR A 25 -8.87 6.99 -0.89
C TYR A 25 -10.04 7.51 -0.06
N THR A 26 -9.78 8.49 0.80
CA THR A 26 -10.82 9.16 1.57
C THR A 26 -10.68 10.66 1.36
N GLY A 27 -11.75 11.29 0.91
CA GLY A 27 -11.88 12.74 0.83
C GLY A 27 -12.96 13.21 1.80
N VAL A 28 -12.71 14.30 2.51
CA VAL A 28 -13.67 14.93 3.43
C VAL A 28 -13.73 16.43 3.18
N SER A 29 -14.88 17.05 3.45
CA SER A 29 -15.00 18.51 3.43
C SER A 29 -14.23 19.14 4.60
N ARG A 30 -13.79 20.39 4.41
CA ARG A 30 -13.09 21.18 5.44
C ARG A 30 -13.94 21.36 6.70
N GLY A 31 -13.27 21.52 7.84
CA GLY A 31 -13.91 21.86 9.12
C GLY A 31 -14.04 20.72 10.13
N ILE A 32 -13.39 19.58 9.87
CA ILE A 32 -13.24 18.47 10.82
C ILE A 32 -11.76 18.24 11.16
N ASP A 33 -11.48 17.68 12.33
CA ASP A 33 -10.12 17.31 12.77
C ASP A 33 -9.68 15.99 12.12
N PHE A 34 -9.61 15.99 10.78
CA PHE A 34 -9.17 14.88 9.95
C PHE A 34 -8.57 15.44 8.65
N PRO A 35 -7.53 14.82 8.06
CA PRO A 35 -6.97 15.29 6.80
C PRO A 35 -8.03 15.32 5.69
N GLU A 36 -8.11 16.43 4.93
CA GLU A 36 -9.03 16.58 3.79
C GLU A 36 -8.93 15.43 2.78
N PHE A 37 -7.73 14.85 2.62
CA PHE A 37 -7.51 13.69 1.78
C PHE A 37 -6.54 12.71 2.42
N THR A 38 -6.82 11.41 2.32
CA THR A 38 -5.90 10.33 2.68
C THR A 38 -5.86 9.25 1.61
N ALA A 39 -4.72 8.58 1.50
CA ALA A 39 -4.57 7.39 0.67
C ALA A 39 -3.86 6.27 1.46
N VAL A 40 -4.43 5.08 1.44
CA VAL A 40 -3.90 3.89 2.12
C VAL A 40 -3.66 2.80 1.08
N GLY A 41 -2.42 2.34 0.96
CA GLY A 41 -2.08 1.18 0.11
C GLY A 41 -1.95 -0.08 0.95
N MET A 42 -2.54 -1.18 0.49
CA MET A 42 -2.57 -2.47 1.16
C MET A 42 -2.16 -3.60 0.23
N VAL A 43 -1.32 -4.52 0.72
CA VAL A 43 -1.01 -5.81 0.10
C VAL A 43 -1.54 -6.90 1.03
N ASP A 44 -2.42 -7.77 0.52
CA ASP A 44 -3.06 -8.84 1.29
C ASP A 44 -3.70 -8.34 2.60
N ASP A 45 -4.43 -7.23 2.49
CA ASP A 45 -5.08 -6.50 3.60
C ASP A 45 -4.12 -5.92 4.65
N GLY A 46 -2.81 -6.10 4.48
CA GLY A 46 -1.76 -5.44 5.26
C GLY A 46 -1.39 -4.08 4.67
N GLN A 47 -1.53 -3.02 5.46
CA GLN A 47 -1.11 -1.68 5.05
C GLN A 47 0.40 -1.61 4.81
N PHE A 48 0.81 -1.15 3.62
CA PHE A 48 2.22 -0.92 3.30
C PHE A 48 2.58 0.56 3.11
N MET A 49 1.60 1.43 2.86
CA MET A 49 1.83 2.87 2.71
C MET A 49 0.68 3.73 3.25
N TYR A 50 0.99 5.00 3.51
CA TYR A 50 0.02 6.02 3.90
C TYR A 50 0.38 7.38 3.30
N PHE A 51 -0.62 8.16 2.96
CA PHE A 51 -0.52 9.58 2.66
C PHE A 51 -1.67 10.32 3.32
N ASP A 52 -1.42 11.54 3.76
CA ASP A 52 -2.44 12.47 4.21
C ASP A 52 -2.14 13.89 3.71
N SER A 53 -3.20 14.69 3.52
CA SER A 53 -3.11 16.05 3.02
C SER A 53 -2.48 17.05 4.00
N ASN A 54 -2.25 16.68 5.25
CA ASN A 54 -1.60 17.57 6.23
C ASN A 54 -0.08 17.44 6.12
N SER A 55 0.42 16.21 6.02
CA SER A 55 1.86 15.93 5.85
C SER A 55 2.32 16.03 4.40
N MET A 56 1.40 15.86 3.44
CA MET A 56 1.66 15.88 1.99
C MET A 56 2.81 14.95 1.60
N LYS A 57 2.89 13.77 2.23
CA LYS A 57 3.98 12.81 2.01
C LYS A 57 3.48 11.37 1.99
N ALA A 58 3.90 10.62 0.98
CA ALA A 58 3.70 9.17 0.94
C ALA A 58 4.77 8.50 1.82
N VAL A 59 4.34 7.74 2.83
CA VAL A 59 5.23 7.12 3.82
C VAL A 59 5.05 5.61 3.83
N PRO A 60 6.15 4.83 3.71
CA PRO A 60 6.10 3.39 3.89
C PRO A 60 5.78 3.01 5.34
N LYS A 61 4.88 2.04 5.52
CA LYS A 61 4.41 1.59 6.84
C LYS A 61 4.96 0.23 7.26
N THR A 62 5.54 -0.53 6.34
CA THR A 62 6.17 -1.82 6.63
C THR A 62 7.65 -1.83 6.31
N GLU A 63 8.39 -2.73 6.95
CA GLU A 63 9.84 -2.81 6.77
C GLU A 63 10.23 -3.33 5.39
N TRP A 64 9.48 -4.31 4.88
CA TRP A 64 9.78 -4.90 3.58
C TRP A 64 9.77 -3.86 2.45
N ILE A 65 8.79 -2.94 2.40
CA ILE A 65 8.74 -1.95 1.33
C ILE A 65 9.80 -0.85 1.53
N ARG A 66 10.15 -0.50 2.79
CA ARG A 66 11.24 0.45 3.08
C ARG A 66 12.58 -0.04 2.55
N GLN A 67 12.85 -1.33 2.67
CA GLN A 67 14.12 -1.91 2.25
C GLN A 67 14.21 -2.15 0.74
N ASN A 68 13.07 -2.31 0.06
CA ASN A 68 13.03 -2.65 -1.36
C ASN A 68 12.84 -1.43 -2.27
N GLU A 69 12.28 -0.32 -1.77
CA GLU A 69 12.02 0.89 -2.55
C GLU A 69 12.87 2.09 -2.09
N GLY A 70 13.44 2.81 -3.05
CA GLY A 70 14.28 3.98 -2.81
C GLY A 70 13.52 5.30 -2.67
N ALA A 71 14.23 6.38 -2.34
CA ALA A 71 13.66 7.72 -2.17
C ALA A 71 12.89 8.19 -3.43
N ASP A 72 13.43 7.97 -4.63
CA ASP A 72 12.81 8.36 -5.90
C ASP A 72 11.42 7.74 -6.09
N TYR A 73 11.22 6.50 -5.64
CA TYR A 73 9.90 5.85 -5.67
C TYR A 73 8.91 6.61 -4.80
N TRP A 74 9.30 6.92 -3.56
CA TRP A 74 8.44 7.59 -2.58
C TRP A 74 8.16 9.05 -2.95
N ASP A 75 9.13 9.74 -3.55
CA ASP A 75 8.95 11.08 -4.08
C ASP A 75 7.93 11.07 -5.23
N ARG A 76 8.04 10.10 -6.14
CA ARG A 76 7.04 9.91 -7.21
C ARG A 76 5.65 9.58 -6.66
N GLN A 77 5.54 8.68 -5.69
CA GLN A 77 4.25 8.37 -5.04
C GLN A 77 3.66 9.61 -4.37
N THR A 78 4.51 10.41 -3.70
CA THR A 78 4.10 11.67 -3.09
C THR A 78 3.51 12.62 -4.14
N GLN A 79 4.20 12.86 -5.26
CA GLN A 79 3.69 13.74 -6.31
C GLN A 79 2.38 13.26 -6.93
N VAL A 80 2.23 11.95 -7.15
CA VAL A 80 0.98 11.36 -7.65
C VAL A 80 -0.18 11.63 -6.70
N LEU A 81 0.02 11.46 -5.40
CA LEU A 81 -1.02 11.63 -4.39
C LEU A 81 -1.35 13.10 -4.12
N ILE A 82 -0.38 14.00 -4.27
CA ILE A 82 -0.63 15.44 -4.30
C ILE A 82 -1.55 15.79 -5.47
N GLY A 83 -1.28 15.24 -6.67
CA GLY A 83 -2.17 15.41 -7.82
C GLY A 83 -3.56 14.84 -7.60
N ALA A 84 -3.67 13.65 -7.02
CA ALA A 84 -4.95 13.01 -6.69
C ALA A 84 -5.75 13.82 -5.67
N HIS A 85 -5.09 14.36 -4.64
CA HIS A 85 -5.72 15.27 -3.68
C HIS A 85 -6.33 16.48 -4.39
N GLN A 86 -5.60 17.15 -5.29
CA GLN A 86 -6.13 18.31 -6.02
C GLN A 86 -7.38 17.96 -6.84
N VAL A 87 -7.37 16.84 -7.57
CA VAL A 87 -8.55 16.37 -8.34
C VAL A 87 -9.74 16.11 -7.43
N PHE A 88 -9.51 15.52 -6.25
CA PHE A 88 -10.57 15.29 -5.27
C PHE A 88 -11.11 16.62 -4.72
N LYS A 89 -10.26 17.59 -4.37
CA LYS A 89 -10.72 18.92 -3.91
C LYS A 89 -11.62 19.61 -4.92
N ASP A 90 -11.32 19.48 -6.21
CA ASP A 90 -12.12 20.12 -7.26
C ASP A 90 -13.47 19.41 -7.48
N SER A 91 -13.66 18.21 -6.91
CA SER A 91 -14.84 17.36 -7.08
C SER A 91 -15.80 17.37 -5.88
N ILE A 92 -15.46 18.05 -4.77
CA ILE A 92 -16.25 18.11 -3.51
C ILE A 92 -16.71 19.55 -3.28
#